data_AF-A0A518DDA3-F1
#
_entry.id   AF-A0A518DDA3-F1
#
_cell.length_a   1.000
_cell.length_b   1.000
_cell.length_c   1.000
_cell.angle_alpha   90.00
_cell.angle_beta   90.00
_cell.angle_gamma   90.00
#
_symmetry.space_group_name_H-M   'P 1'
#
loop_
_entity.id
_entity.type
_entity.pdbx_description
1 polymer ?
#
loop_
_entity_poly.entity_id
_entity_poly.type
_entity_poly.pdbx_seq_one_letter_code
_entity_poly.pdbx_strand_id
1 'polypeptide(L)'
;MHAPQQSNALPNAIPSGGAANARRLAYALAAGAAAGSADAAVVWSGVQDLSIGQGLAQDLNLDGDAFTDVLLKNYVFFGGNYQGATVNGAPGQLAAFRGALIYASALGSGAMIDASVVGPTFFGSLAYGAANPAAEFNDVEGAFLGLSFPIGGNAQANIHYGWLRVSVNNAAGTFVVNDWAYDDDPGVGILTGDTGPAGTPGDFNEDGLVDAADYSVWRDNLGAQVGLPNGVDNGGPVGQADYDLWAAGFGGPAAGEAAAGAAVPEPSTLGLLAAGVLGVAALRRKRGRPG
;
A
#
# COMPACT_ATOMS: atom_id res chain seq x y z
N MET A 1 2.50 58.09 -64.02
CA MET A 1 1.19 57.91 -63.33
C MET A 1 1.38 56.75 -62.37
N HIS A 2 1.90 56.96 -61.14
CA HIS A 2 1.18 57.27 -59.88
C HIS A 2 0.07 56.26 -59.51
N ALA A 3 0.26 55.59 -58.36
CA ALA A 3 -0.56 54.56 -57.69
C ALA A 3 -1.90 55.16 -57.14
N PRO A 4 -2.83 54.45 -56.40
CA PRO A 4 -2.59 53.40 -55.40
C PRO A 4 -3.66 52.27 -55.22
N GLN A 5 -3.34 51.43 -54.23
CA GLN A 5 -4.04 50.34 -53.54
C GLN A 5 -5.46 50.64 -53.03
N GLN A 6 -6.30 49.59 -52.87
CA GLN A 6 -7.28 49.33 -51.77
C GLN A 6 -7.65 47.83 -51.77
N SER A 7 -7.22 47.04 -50.79
CA SER A 7 -7.89 46.69 -49.52
C SER A 7 -9.10 45.75 -49.64
N ASN A 8 -8.91 44.48 -49.27
CA ASN A 8 -9.98 43.75 -48.59
C ASN A 8 -9.37 42.83 -47.52
N ALA A 9 -9.42 43.31 -46.28
CA ALA A 9 -8.99 42.61 -45.09
C ALA A 9 -10.10 41.63 -44.65
N LEU A 10 -9.70 40.40 -44.29
CA LEU A 10 -10.54 39.48 -43.53
C LEU A 10 -10.58 39.95 -42.06
N PRO A 11 -11.77 40.10 -41.43
CA PRO A 11 -11.83 40.45 -40.02
C PRO A 11 -11.73 39.23 -39.09
N ASN A 12 -10.78 39.35 -38.15
CA ASN A 12 -10.79 38.97 -36.74
C ASN A 12 -10.86 37.49 -36.30
N ALA A 13 -9.69 37.02 -35.87
CA ALA A 13 -9.48 36.05 -34.80
C ALA A 13 -9.96 36.57 -33.43
N ILE A 14 -10.50 35.68 -32.58
CA ILE A 14 -10.48 35.71 -31.10
C ILE A 14 -10.77 34.25 -30.61
N PRO A 15 -10.25 33.72 -29.49
CA PRO A 15 -8.91 33.76 -28.92
C PRO A 15 -8.36 32.35 -28.62
N SER A 16 -7.06 32.24 -28.34
CA SER A 16 -6.45 31.14 -27.60
C SER A 16 -7.10 31.03 -26.21
N GLY A 17 -7.93 30.00 -26.00
CA GLY A 17 -8.62 29.74 -24.75
C GLY A 17 -8.47 28.30 -24.31
N GLY A 18 -7.68 28.11 -23.26
CA GLY A 18 -7.88 27.02 -22.31
C GLY A 18 -7.30 25.66 -22.72
N ALA A 19 -6.05 25.44 -22.32
CA ALA A 19 -5.63 24.12 -21.90
C ALA A 19 -6.62 23.56 -20.86
N ALA A 20 -7.55 22.71 -21.29
CA ALA A 20 -8.37 21.92 -20.39
C ALA A 20 -8.67 20.59 -21.07
N ASN A 21 -8.38 19.50 -20.35
CA ASN A 21 -8.72 18.11 -20.64
C ASN A 21 -7.72 17.28 -21.46
N ALA A 22 -6.43 17.48 -21.24
CA ALA A 22 -5.44 16.42 -21.44
C ALA A 22 -4.41 16.40 -20.31
N ARG A 23 -4.86 16.39 -19.05
CA ARG A 23 -4.02 15.92 -17.95
C ARG A 23 -4.24 14.42 -17.79
N ARG A 24 -3.61 13.63 -18.67
CA ARG A 24 -3.25 12.25 -18.34
C ARG A 24 -2.05 12.34 -17.40
N LEU A 25 -2.32 12.58 -16.12
CA LEU A 25 -1.31 12.30 -15.09
C LEU A 25 -1.34 10.80 -14.89
N ALA A 26 -0.31 10.12 -15.39
CA ALA A 26 0.02 8.77 -14.96
C ALA A 26 0.37 8.88 -13.47
N TYR A 27 -0.58 8.53 -12.61
CA TYR A 27 -0.34 8.35 -11.18
C TYR A 27 -0.08 6.87 -10.96
N ALA A 28 1.20 6.51 -10.90
CA ALA A 28 1.73 5.32 -10.26
C ALA A 28 3.26 5.49 -10.25
N LEU A 29 3.80 5.95 -9.11
CA LEU A 29 5.17 5.69 -8.72
C LEU A 29 5.08 5.21 -7.28
N ALA A 30 4.80 3.92 -7.13
CA ALA A 30 5.38 3.13 -6.05
C ALA A 30 6.36 2.18 -6.76
N ALA A 31 7.64 2.39 -6.50
CA ALA A 31 8.71 1.52 -6.96
C ALA A 31 8.78 0.31 -6.02
N GLY A 32 9.05 -0.86 -6.59
CA GLY A 32 9.23 -2.09 -5.81
C GLY A 32 9.65 -3.24 -6.70
N ALA A 33 10.68 -3.06 -7.54
CA ALA A 33 11.34 -4.20 -8.19
C ALA A 33 12.28 -4.86 -7.16
N ALA A 34 11.72 -5.62 -6.21
CA ALA A 34 12.49 -6.41 -5.27
C ALA A 34 12.57 -7.86 -5.76
N ALA A 35 13.63 -8.17 -6.52
CA ALA A 35 14.01 -9.54 -6.74
C ALA A 35 14.57 -10.13 -5.43
N GLY A 36 13.71 -10.83 -4.69
CA GLY A 36 14.07 -11.89 -3.75
C GLY A 36 14.82 -11.49 -2.48
N SER A 37 14.08 -11.30 -1.39
CA SER A 37 14.47 -11.76 -0.06
C SER A 37 13.19 -12.12 0.70
N ALA A 38 13.20 -13.22 1.43
CA ALA A 38 12.08 -13.66 2.24
C ALA A 38 11.93 -12.77 3.48
N ASP A 39 11.32 -11.59 3.32
CA ASP A 39 10.64 -10.86 4.39
C ASP A 39 9.62 -9.90 3.73
N ALA A 40 8.34 -10.17 4.00
CA ALA A 40 7.11 -9.51 3.56
C ALA A 40 6.86 -9.21 2.06
N ALA A 41 5.96 -10.01 1.50
CA ALA A 41 5.44 -9.92 0.13
C ALA A 41 4.36 -8.84 -0.09
N VAL A 42 4.04 -7.98 0.89
CA VAL A 42 2.99 -6.97 0.70
C VAL A 42 3.56 -5.70 0.05
N VAL A 43 3.01 -5.31 -1.08
CA VAL A 43 3.30 -4.06 -1.78
C VAL A 43 2.18 -3.06 -1.48
N TRP A 44 2.50 -1.99 -0.75
CA TRP A 44 1.58 -0.91 -0.40
C TRP A 44 1.88 0.36 -1.18
N SER A 45 0.82 1.05 -1.62
CA SER A 45 0.94 2.28 -2.39
C SER A 45 1.47 3.48 -1.62
N GLY A 46 1.53 3.43 -0.29
CA GLY A 46 1.49 4.64 0.53
C GLY A 46 0.11 5.30 0.49
N VAL A 47 -0.08 6.39 1.25
CA VAL A 47 -1.30 7.21 1.18
C VAL A 47 -1.34 7.98 -0.15
N GLN A 48 -2.48 7.95 -0.81
CA GLN A 48 -2.68 8.47 -2.17
C GLN A 48 -3.73 9.59 -2.22
N ASP A 49 -4.87 9.39 -1.54
CA ASP A 49 -6.01 10.35 -1.47
C ASP A 49 -6.45 10.91 -2.85
N LEU A 50 -6.58 10.01 -3.83
CA LEU A 50 -6.95 10.34 -5.20
C LEU A 50 -8.47 10.56 -5.30
N SER A 51 -8.86 11.81 -5.50
CA SER A 51 -10.27 12.16 -5.75
C SER A 51 -10.68 11.86 -7.19
N ILE A 52 -11.68 11.00 -7.36
CA ILE A 52 -12.32 10.74 -8.66
C ILE A 52 -13.46 11.74 -8.83
N GLY A 53 -13.25 12.73 -9.70
CA GLY A 53 -14.24 13.77 -9.97
C GLY A 53 -15.57 13.19 -10.48
N GLN A 54 -16.67 13.86 -10.13
CA GLN A 54 -18.00 13.46 -10.59
C GLN A 54 -18.12 13.52 -12.13
N GLY A 55 -18.71 12.50 -12.73
CA GLY A 55 -18.76 12.28 -14.17
C GLY A 55 -17.50 11.64 -14.77
N LEU A 56 -16.48 11.32 -13.95
CA LEU A 56 -15.22 10.75 -14.39
C LEU A 56 -15.03 9.30 -13.94
N ALA A 57 -13.97 8.70 -14.44
CA ALA A 57 -13.49 7.39 -14.00
C ALA A 57 -11.97 7.42 -13.86
N GLN A 58 -11.44 6.53 -13.04
CA GLN A 58 -10.02 6.37 -12.77
C GLN A 58 -9.63 4.92 -13.03
N ASP A 59 -8.72 4.73 -13.98
CA ASP A 59 -7.98 3.48 -14.11
C ASP A 59 -6.82 3.50 -13.12
N LEU A 60 -6.68 2.44 -12.34
CA LEU A 60 -5.55 2.22 -11.45
C LEU A 60 -4.75 1.02 -11.97
N ASN A 61 -3.44 1.21 -11.92
CA ASN A 61 -2.44 0.18 -12.13
C ASN A 61 -1.74 0.01 -10.78
N LEU A 62 -1.94 -1.16 -10.16
CA LEU A 62 -1.54 -1.47 -8.80
C LEU A 62 -0.09 -1.94 -8.74
N ASP A 63 0.36 -2.70 -9.74
CA ASP A 63 1.70 -3.31 -9.81
C ASP A 63 2.70 -2.48 -10.65
N GLY A 64 2.23 -1.42 -11.30
CA GLY A 64 3.04 -0.53 -12.14
C GLY A 64 3.37 -1.11 -13.51
N ASP A 65 2.67 -2.16 -13.97
CA ASP A 65 2.96 -2.80 -15.25
C ASP A 65 2.38 -2.03 -16.46
N ALA A 66 2.28 -2.67 -17.64
CA ALA A 66 1.75 -2.00 -18.83
C ALA A 66 0.21 -1.96 -18.91
N PHE A 67 -0.45 -2.62 -17.98
CA PHE A 67 -1.88 -2.85 -17.94
C PHE A 67 -2.51 -2.13 -16.75
N THR A 68 -3.84 -2.06 -16.74
CA THR A 68 -4.61 -1.43 -15.68
C THR A 68 -5.39 -2.52 -14.99
N ASP A 69 -5.41 -2.55 -13.67
CA ASP A 69 -6.01 -3.64 -12.90
C ASP A 69 -7.42 -3.34 -12.46
N VAL A 70 -7.76 -2.08 -12.21
CA VAL A 70 -9.10 -1.71 -11.77
C VAL A 70 -9.54 -0.36 -12.31
N LEU A 71 -10.77 -0.32 -12.83
CA LEU A 71 -11.48 0.87 -13.26
C LEU A 71 -12.53 1.24 -12.20
N LEU A 72 -12.37 2.41 -11.60
CA LEU A 72 -13.30 3.00 -10.66
C LEU A 72 -14.10 4.12 -11.33
N LYS A 73 -15.42 4.13 -11.13
CA LYS A 73 -16.35 5.06 -11.80
C LYS A 73 -17.02 5.94 -10.76
N ASN A 74 -17.07 7.24 -11.01
CA ASN A 74 -17.88 8.20 -10.25
C ASN A 74 -18.79 8.96 -11.23
N TYR A 75 -19.95 8.39 -11.56
CA TYR A 75 -20.84 8.90 -12.59
C TYR A 75 -22.12 9.51 -12.02
N VAL A 76 -22.90 10.13 -12.91
CA VAL A 76 -24.27 10.57 -12.62
C VAL A 76 -25.17 9.89 -13.64
N PHE A 77 -26.13 9.12 -13.15
CA PHE A 77 -27.14 8.44 -13.96
C PHE A 77 -28.54 8.98 -13.63
N PHE A 78 -29.54 8.53 -14.37
CA PHE A 78 -30.93 8.84 -14.06
C PHE A 78 -31.31 8.21 -12.72
N GLY A 79 -31.36 9.02 -11.66
CA GLY A 79 -31.60 8.56 -10.29
C GLY A 79 -30.56 9.06 -9.28
N GLY A 80 -29.45 9.66 -9.72
CA GLY A 80 -28.47 10.32 -8.85
C GLY A 80 -27.02 9.93 -9.13
N ASN A 81 -26.19 10.10 -8.11
CA ASN A 81 -24.76 9.79 -8.16
C ASN A 81 -24.55 8.28 -8.10
N TYR A 82 -23.66 7.75 -8.92
CA TYR A 82 -23.34 6.32 -8.99
C TYR A 82 -21.84 6.11 -8.87
N GLN A 83 -21.45 5.18 -7.99
CA GLN A 83 -20.08 4.70 -7.89
C GLN A 83 -20.03 3.20 -8.18
N GLY A 84 -18.99 2.77 -8.89
CA GLY A 84 -18.82 1.36 -9.27
C GLY A 84 -17.36 1.02 -9.53
N ALA A 85 -17.06 -0.29 -9.49
CA ALA A 85 -15.73 -0.82 -9.72
C ALA A 85 -15.77 -1.93 -10.77
N THR A 86 -14.69 -2.07 -11.52
CA THR A 86 -14.48 -3.14 -12.49
C THR A 86 -13.01 -3.53 -12.43
N VAL A 87 -12.74 -4.76 -12.03
CA VAL A 87 -11.43 -5.38 -12.16
C VAL A 87 -11.22 -5.71 -13.64
N ASN A 88 -10.12 -5.20 -14.17
CA ASN A 88 -9.70 -5.35 -15.54
C ASN A 88 -8.79 -6.58 -15.65
N GLY A 89 -8.80 -7.23 -16.82
CA GLY A 89 -7.98 -8.43 -17.06
C GLY A 89 -8.58 -9.69 -16.46
N ALA A 90 -8.75 -10.73 -17.29
CA ALA A 90 -9.12 -12.04 -16.80
C ALA A 90 -7.85 -12.79 -16.32
N PRO A 91 -7.89 -13.55 -15.21
CA PRO A 91 -9.07 -13.97 -14.46
C PRO A 91 -9.36 -13.13 -13.20
N GLY A 92 -9.04 -11.83 -13.20
CA GLY A 92 -9.26 -10.94 -12.05
C GLY A 92 -10.72 -10.87 -11.60
N GLN A 93 -10.92 -10.72 -10.29
CA GLN A 93 -12.23 -10.79 -9.63
C GLN A 93 -12.36 -9.75 -8.53
N LEU A 94 -13.61 -9.42 -8.19
CA LEU A 94 -13.97 -8.50 -7.12
C LEU A 94 -14.62 -9.27 -5.97
N ALA A 95 -14.28 -8.91 -4.73
CA ALA A 95 -15.04 -9.30 -3.55
C ALA A 95 -16.42 -8.62 -3.62
N ALA A 96 -17.44 -9.42 -3.90
CA ALA A 96 -18.75 -8.92 -4.25
C ALA A 96 -19.83 -9.95 -3.94
N PHE A 97 -21.05 -9.48 -3.75
CA PHE A 97 -22.22 -10.32 -3.50
C PHE A 97 -23.33 -10.02 -4.51
N ARG A 98 -24.21 -11.00 -4.68
CA ARG A 98 -25.34 -10.91 -5.61
C ARG A 98 -26.63 -10.66 -4.85
N GLY A 99 -27.23 -9.50 -5.10
CA GLY A 99 -28.63 -9.20 -4.78
C GLY A 99 -29.44 -9.02 -6.06
N ALA A 100 -30.20 -7.92 -6.16
CA ALA A 100 -30.85 -7.51 -7.41
C ALA A 100 -29.82 -7.16 -8.52
N LEU A 101 -28.66 -6.67 -8.11
CA LEU A 101 -27.49 -6.41 -8.92
C LEU A 101 -26.28 -7.12 -8.30
N ILE A 102 -25.11 -6.95 -8.90
CA ILE A 102 -23.85 -7.27 -8.25
C ILE A 102 -23.37 -6.06 -7.48
N TYR A 103 -23.09 -6.24 -6.19
CA TYR A 103 -22.61 -5.19 -5.28
C TYR A 103 -21.20 -5.53 -4.84
N ALA A 104 -20.32 -4.54 -4.81
CA ALA A 104 -19.04 -4.70 -4.14
C ALA A 104 -19.27 -4.82 -2.63
N SER A 105 -18.52 -5.69 -1.96
CA SER A 105 -18.58 -5.83 -0.51
C SER A 105 -17.74 -4.75 0.15
N ALA A 106 -18.29 -3.99 1.10
CA ALA A 106 -17.55 -3.05 1.93
C ALA A 106 -16.95 -3.81 3.12
N LEU A 107 -15.65 -4.02 3.07
CA LEU A 107 -14.92 -4.78 4.07
C LEU A 107 -14.33 -3.84 5.13
N GLY A 108 -14.34 -4.28 6.38
CA GLY A 108 -13.62 -3.62 7.48
C GLY A 108 -12.17 -4.09 7.53
N SER A 109 -11.30 -3.33 8.21
CA SER A 109 -9.90 -3.69 8.41
C SER A 109 -9.74 -5.07 9.05
N GLY A 110 -8.72 -5.81 8.60
CA GLY A 110 -8.42 -7.17 9.04
C GLY A 110 -9.28 -8.26 8.41
N ALA A 111 -10.17 -7.94 7.47
CA ALA A 111 -10.85 -8.93 6.65
C ALA A 111 -9.87 -9.56 5.64
N MET A 112 -9.88 -10.89 5.54
CA MET A 112 -9.07 -11.65 4.58
C MET A 112 -9.57 -11.49 3.15
N ILE A 113 -8.67 -11.30 2.19
CA ILE A 113 -8.91 -11.34 0.75
C ILE A 113 -8.13 -12.52 0.18
N ASP A 114 -8.85 -13.54 -0.29
CA ASP A 114 -8.29 -14.71 -0.95
C ASP A 114 -9.28 -15.31 -1.96
N ALA A 115 -8.92 -16.46 -2.54
CA ALA A 115 -9.73 -17.20 -3.52
C ALA A 115 -11.15 -17.54 -3.06
N SER A 116 -11.39 -17.61 -1.75
CA SER A 116 -12.70 -17.93 -1.17
C SER A 116 -13.61 -16.70 -1.02
N VAL A 117 -13.01 -15.50 -1.03
CA VAL A 117 -13.70 -14.23 -0.80
C VAL A 117 -13.98 -13.49 -2.12
N VAL A 118 -13.05 -13.52 -3.07
CA VAL A 118 -13.26 -12.89 -4.38
C VAL A 118 -14.07 -13.78 -5.33
N GLY A 119 -14.78 -13.15 -6.27
CA GLY A 119 -15.41 -13.84 -7.39
C GLY A 119 -16.89 -14.23 -7.19
N PRO A 120 -17.53 -14.77 -8.25
CA PRO A 120 -17.01 -15.00 -9.59
C PRO A 120 -17.10 -13.77 -10.52
N THR A 121 -17.52 -12.63 -9.98
CA THR A 121 -17.69 -11.38 -10.73
C THR A 121 -16.41 -10.56 -10.70
N PHE A 122 -16.19 -9.78 -11.76
CA PHE A 122 -15.10 -8.82 -11.90
C PHE A 122 -15.61 -7.38 -11.83
N PHE A 123 -16.89 -7.16 -11.52
CA PHE A 123 -17.45 -5.82 -11.35
C PHE A 123 -18.49 -5.79 -10.23
N GLY A 124 -18.77 -4.60 -9.72
CA GLY A 124 -19.79 -4.39 -8.70
C GLY A 124 -20.21 -2.94 -8.58
N SER A 125 -21.48 -2.70 -8.24
CA SER A 125 -21.95 -1.39 -7.78
C SER A 125 -21.43 -1.13 -6.38
N LEU A 126 -20.82 0.04 -6.16
CA LEU A 126 -20.39 0.48 -4.83
C LEU A 126 -21.52 1.26 -4.15
N ALA A 127 -22.10 2.23 -4.86
CA ALA A 127 -23.12 3.11 -4.31
C ALA A 127 -24.05 3.65 -5.42
N TYR A 128 -25.34 3.79 -5.09
CA TYR A 128 -26.31 4.50 -5.94
C TYR A 128 -27.50 5.05 -5.12
N GLY A 129 -27.26 5.35 -3.85
CA GLY A 129 -28.25 5.87 -2.92
C GLY A 129 -29.51 5.02 -2.89
N ALA A 130 -30.67 5.68 -2.94
CA ALA A 130 -31.97 5.02 -2.90
C ALA A 130 -32.24 4.08 -4.09
N ALA A 131 -31.54 4.25 -5.23
CA ALA A 131 -31.70 3.37 -6.38
C ALA A 131 -31.04 2.00 -6.14
N ASN A 132 -29.97 1.94 -5.34
CA ASN A 132 -29.32 0.70 -4.91
C ASN A 132 -29.25 0.63 -3.37
N PRO A 133 -30.36 0.29 -2.69
CA PRO A 133 -30.42 0.30 -1.23
C PRO A 133 -29.55 -0.79 -0.57
N ALA A 134 -29.15 -1.81 -1.32
CA ALA A 134 -28.25 -2.86 -0.85
C ALA A 134 -26.76 -2.53 -1.05
N ALA A 135 -26.43 -1.37 -1.63
CA ALA A 135 -25.05 -1.00 -1.88
C ALA A 135 -24.36 -0.58 -0.57
N GLU A 136 -23.18 -1.16 -0.30
CA GLU A 136 -22.51 -1.04 1.00
C GLU A 136 -21.60 0.20 1.12
N PHE A 137 -21.34 0.92 0.02
CA PHE A 137 -20.48 2.11 0.00
C PHE A 137 -21.27 3.44 -0.12
N ASN A 138 -22.57 3.46 0.18
CA ASN A 138 -23.38 4.68 -0.01
C ASN A 138 -22.87 5.87 0.83
N ASP A 139 -22.32 5.62 2.01
CA ASP A 139 -21.70 6.64 2.86
C ASP A 139 -20.66 5.95 3.76
N VAL A 140 -19.41 5.92 3.30
CA VAL A 140 -18.30 5.25 4.00
C VAL A 140 -17.05 6.09 3.97
N GLU A 141 -16.27 6.02 5.03
CA GLU A 141 -14.96 6.64 5.17
C GLU A 141 -13.93 5.53 5.41
N GLY A 142 -13.02 5.34 4.46
CA GLY A 142 -11.95 4.35 4.54
C GLY A 142 -12.38 2.88 4.58
N ALA A 143 -13.44 2.49 3.86
CA ALA A 143 -13.84 1.09 3.71
C ALA A 143 -13.02 0.39 2.63
N PHE A 144 -12.87 -0.93 2.72
CA PHE A 144 -12.03 -1.70 1.80
C PHE A 144 -12.83 -2.42 0.72
N LEU A 145 -12.35 -2.34 -0.52
CA LEU A 145 -12.71 -3.24 -1.63
C LEU A 145 -11.64 -4.33 -1.69
N GLY A 146 -12.06 -5.60 -1.71
CA GLY A 146 -11.16 -6.72 -2.01
C GLY A 146 -11.20 -7.08 -3.50
N LEU A 147 -10.06 -7.45 -4.06
CA LEU A 147 -9.96 -7.91 -5.45
C LEU A 147 -8.83 -8.92 -5.63
N SER A 148 -8.86 -9.56 -6.79
CA SER A 148 -7.73 -10.31 -7.33
C SER A 148 -7.43 -9.87 -8.76
N PHE A 149 -6.16 -9.88 -9.14
CA PHE A 149 -5.71 -9.48 -10.47
C PHE A 149 -4.45 -10.27 -10.86
N PRO A 150 -4.24 -10.55 -12.16
CA PRO A 150 -3.08 -11.29 -12.61
C PRO A 150 -1.86 -10.38 -12.83
N ILE A 151 -0.69 -10.77 -12.32
CA ILE A 151 0.60 -10.11 -12.61
C ILE A 151 1.43 -11.01 -13.53
N GLY A 152 2.01 -10.46 -14.60
CA GLY A 152 2.85 -11.26 -15.52
C GLY A 152 2.08 -12.28 -16.37
N GLY A 153 0.77 -12.08 -16.56
CA GLY A 153 -0.07 -12.81 -17.52
C GLY A 153 -1.28 -13.52 -16.92
N ASN A 154 -2.24 -13.90 -17.78
CA ASN A 154 -3.60 -14.29 -17.39
C ASN A 154 -3.75 -15.73 -16.84
N ALA A 155 -2.68 -16.36 -16.36
CA ALA A 155 -2.76 -17.70 -15.79
C ALA A 155 -3.32 -17.64 -14.36
N GLN A 156 -4.07 -18.65 -13.93
CA GLN A 156 -4.57 -18.72 -12.54
C GLN A 156 -3.44 -18.75 -11.50
N ALA A 157 -2.27 -19.28 -11.88
CA ALA A 157 -1.08 -19.32 -11.05
C ALA A 157 -0.41 -17.95 -10.86
N ASN A 158 -0.86 -16.92 -11.59
CA ASN A 158 -0.32 -15.56 -11.54
C ASN A 158 -1.28 -14.61 -10.80
N ILE A 159 -2.24 -15.13 -10.05
CA ILE A 159 -3.25 -14.31 -9.39
C ILE A 159 -2.74 -13.80 -8.06
N HIS A 160 -2.80 -12.50 -7.88
CA HIS A 160 -2.50 -11.79 -6.65
C HIS A 160 -3.79 -11.30 -6.01
N TYR A 161 -3.77 -11.11 -4.70
CA TYR A 161 -4.89 -10.57 -3.94
C TYR A 161 -4.51 -9.21 -3.39
N GLY A 162 -5.45 -8.29 -3.46
CA GLY A 162 -5.25 -6.92 -3.01
C GLY A 162 -6.48 -6.33 -2.38
N TRP A 163 -6.28 -5.16 -1.81
CA TRP A 163 -7.34 -4.31 -1.31
C TRP A 163 -7.16 -2.86 -1.80
N LEU A 164 -8.27 -2.15 -2.00
CA LEU A 164 -8.30 -0.70 -2.13
C LEU A 164 -9.09 -0.13 -0.96
N ARG A 165 -8.54 0.87 -0.27
CA ARG A 165 -9.29 1.63 0.72
C ARG A 165 -9.89 2.86 0.06
N VAL A 166 -11.18 3.05 0.25
CA VAL A 166 -11.92 4.14 -0.40
C VAL A 166 -12.88 4.84 0.56
N SER A 167 -13.12 6.10 0.27
CA SER A 167 -14.13 6.91 0.92
C SER A 167 -15.16 7.36 -0.12
N VAL A 168 -16.44 7.11 0.15
CA VAL A 168 -17.54 7.44 -0.75
C VAL A 168 -18.63 8.14 0.04
N ASN A 169 -19.03 9.33 -0.41
CA ASN A 169 -20.28 9.95 0.02
C ASN A 169 -21.17 10.07 -1.20
N ASN A 170 -22.12 9.15 -1.34
CA ASN A 170 -22.97 9.08 -2.52
C ASN A 170 -23.85 10.32 -2.65
N ALA A 171 -24.39 10.85 -1.55
CA ALA A 171 -25.24 12.05 -1.59
C ALA A 171 -24.47 13.27 -2.12
N ALA A 172 -23.21 13.43 -1.71
CA ALA A 172 -22.32 14.49 -2.18
C ALA A 172 -21.69 14.18 -3.54
N GLY A 173 -21.72 12.92 -3.99
CA GLY A 173 -21.10 12.48 -5.25
C GLY A 173 -19.58 12.43 -5.19
N THR A 174 -19.01 12.27 -3.99
CA THR A 174 -17.57 12.20 -3.77
C THR A 174 -17.10 10.76 -3.74
N PHE A 175 -15.94 10.50 -4.34
CA PHE A 175 -15.28 9.20 -4.34
C PHE A 175 -13.77 9.45 -4.28
N VAL A 176 -13.14 9.00 -3.21
CA VAL A 176 -11.69 9.10 -2.97
C VAL A 176 -11.11 7.70 -2.83
N VAL A 177 -10.01 7.45 -3.52
CA VAL A 177 -9.15 6.28 -3.29
C VAL A 177 -8.08 6.71 -2.32
N ASN A 178 -8.12 6.19 -1.10
CA ASN A 178 -7.22 6.58 -0.03
C ASN A 178 -5.84 5.95 -0.23
N ASP A 179 -5.80 4.64 -0.46
CA ASP A 179 -4.59 3.84 -0.73
C ASP A 179 -4.97 2.41 -1.18
N TRP A 180 -3.97 1.61 -1.54
CA TRP A 180 -4.12 0.21 -1.89
C TRP A 180 -2.89 -0.61 -1.51
N ALA A 181 -3.07 -1.91 -1.30
CA ALA A 181 -1.97 -2.86 -1.23
C ALA A 181 -2.35 -4.20 -1.86
N TYR A 182 -1.33 -5.00 -2.18
CA TYR A 182 -1.49 -6.37 -2.64
C TYR A 182 -0.34 -7.24 -2.14
N ASP A 183 -0.54 -8.56 -2.17
CA ASP A 183 0.53 -9.52 -1.91
C ASP A 183 1.19 -9.94 -3.24
N ASP A 184 2.49 -9.69 -3.38
CA ASP A 184 3.33 -9.97 -4.55
C ASP A 184 3.72 -11.46 -4.63
N ASP A 185 3.38 -12.29 -3.64
CA ASP A 185 3.43 -13.74 -3.76
C ASP A 185 2.10 -14.26 -4.37
N PRO A 186 2.13 -14.85 -5.59
CA PRO A 186 0.90 -15.27 -6.26
C PRO A 186 0.18 -16.34 -5.47
N GLY A 187 -1.13 -16.17 -5.30
CA GLY A 187 -2.00 -17.07 -4.57
C GLY A 187 -2.05 -16.84 -3.06
N VAL A 188 -1.21 -15.96 -2.51
CA VAL A 188 -1.21 -15.59 -1.09
C VAL A 188 -2.24 -14.50 -0.84
N GLY A 189 -3.17 -14.76 0.07
CA GLY A 189 -4.20 -13.78 0.41
C GLY A 189 -3.71 -12.74 1.42
N ILE A 190 -4.33 -11.58 1.41
CA ILE A 190 -3.92 -10.40 2.20
C ILE A 190 -5.04 -9.96 3.13
N LEU A 191 -4.70 -9.44 4.31
CA LEU A 191 -5.66 -8.79 5.20
C LEU A 191 -5.88 -7.33 4.76
N THR A 192 -7.13 -6.89 4.74
CA THR A 192 -7.47 -5.48 4.48
C THR A 192 -6.81 -4.53 5.47
N GLY A 193 -6.05 -3.56 4.95
CA GLY A 193 -5.28 -2.61 5.75
C GLY A 193 -3.92 -3.14 6.20
N ASP A 194 -3.54 -4.36 5.81
CA ASP A 194 -2.15 -4.80 5.89
C ASP A 194 -1.33 -4.05 4.85
N THR A 195 -0.37 -3.26 5.32
CA THR A 195 0.55 -2.47 4.50
C THR A 195 1.94 -3.12 4.43
N GLY A 196 2.04 -4.39 4.82
CA GLY A 196 3.30 -5.06 5.08
C GLY A 196 3.84 -4.77 6.49
N PRO A 197 5.02 -5.30 6.83
CA PRO A 197 5.73 -4.93 8.04
C PRO A 197 5.89 -3.42 8.02
N ALA A 198 5.63 -2.78 9.16
CA ALA A 198 5.97 -1.38 9.31
C ALA A 198 7.47 -1.25 9.04
N GLY A 199 7.84 -0.68 7.88
CA GLY A 199 9.23 -0.56 7.50
C GLY A 199 9.98 0.23 8.57
N THR A 200 11.27 -0.08 8.72
CA THR A 200 12.06 0.47 9.81
C THR A 200 12.09 1.99 9.67
N PRO A 201 11.62 2.79 10.65
CA PRO A 201 11.59 4.23 10.46
C PRO A 201 13.00 4.79 10.19
N GLY A 202 13.17 5.50 9.08
CA GLY A 202 14.48 5.96 8.61
C GLY A 202 15.14 5.09 7.53
N ASP A 203 14.58 3.93 7.20
CA ASP A 203 14.99 3.03 6.10
C ASP A 203 14.34 3.53 4.80
N PHE A 204 14.99 4.50 4.18
CA PHE A 204 14.50 5.22 3.01
C PHE A 204 14.77 4.49 1.69
N ASN A 205 15.67 3.49 1.70
CA ASN A 205 15.94 2.64 0.55
C ASN A 205 15.25 1.26 0.61
N GLU A 206 14.54 0.97 1.71
CA GLU A 206 13.75 -0.25 1.96
C GLU A 206 14.60 -1.53 1.94
N ASP A 207 15.87 -1.45 2.36
CA ASP A 207 16.75 -2.60 2.43
C ASP A 207 16.71 -3.35 3.78
N GLY A 208 15.86 -2.86 4.70
CA GLY A 208 15.66 -3.40 6.03
C GLY A 208 16.59 -2.79 7.08
N LEU A 209 17.56 -1.95 6.70
CA LEU A 209 18.52 -1.32 7.59
C LEU A 209 18.35 0.20 7.58
N VAL A 210 18.79 0.86 8.66
CA VAL A 210 18.89 2.32 8.70
C VAL A 210 20.38 2.70 8.76
N ASP A 211 20.94 3.05 7.62
CA ASP A 211 22.36 3.29 7.44
C ASP A 211 22.68 4.49 6.52
N ALA A 212 23.92 4.57 6.02
CA ALA A 212 24.38 5.71 5.22
C ALA A 212 23.78 5.73 3.79
N ALA A 213 23.24 4.62 3.31
CA ALA A 213 22.53 4.55 2.05
C ALA A 213 21.22 5.36 2.13
N ASP A 214 20.48 5.27 3.23
CA ASP A 214 19.25 6.05 3.46
C ASP A 214 19.50 7.54 3.49
N TYR A 215 20.60 7.95 4.12
CA TYR A 215 21.03 9.35 4.12
C TYR A 215 21.19 9.91 2.70
N SER A 216 21.68 9.08 1.78
CA SER A 216 21.85 9.49 0.39
C SER A 216 20.50 9.66 -0.29
N VAL A 217 19.54 8.78 -0.03
CA VAL A 217 18.15 8.91 -0.51
C VAL A 217 17.50 10.20 0.01
N TRP A 218 17.62 10.49 1.31
CA TRP A 218 17.12 11.75 1.87
C TRP A 218 17.80 12.97 1.25
N ARG A 219 19.13 12.93 1.13
CA ARG A 219 19.91 14.06 0.61
C ARG A 219 19.55 14.38 -0.84
N ASP A 220 19.35 13.36 -1.66
CA ASP A 220 19.00 13.50 -3.08
C ASP A 220 17.59 14.06 -3.29
N ASN A 221 16.68 13.83 -2.33
CA ASN A 221 15.30 14.29 -2.38
C ASN A 221 15.03 15.55 -1.53
N LEU A 222 16.02 16.11 -0.83
CA LEU A 222 15.84 17.23 0.10
C LEU A 222 15.11 18.42 -0.54
N GLY A 223 13.96 18.79 0.03
CA GLY A 223 13.09 19.88 -0.40
C GLY A 223 12.09 19.51 -1.51
N ALA A 224 12.16 18.30 -2.07
CA ALA A 224 11.15 17.81 -3.00
C ALA A 224 9.81 17.58 -2.30
N GLN A 225 8.71 17.82 -3.01
CA GLN A 225 7.34 17.56 -2.54
C GLN A 225 6.98 16.10 -2.78
N VAL A 226 7.72 15.19 -2.14
CA VAL A 226 7.57 13.74 -2.22
C VAL A 226 7.77 13.17 -0.83
N GLY A 227 7.01 12.14 -0.45
CA GLY A 227 7.30 11.39 0.76
C GLY A 227 8.48 10.44 0.52
N LEU A 228 9.33 10.24 1.54
CA LEU A 228 10.31 9.16 1.53
C LEU A 228 9.65 7.87 2.06
N PRO A 229 10.01 6.69 1.53
CA PRO A 229 9.67 5.42 2.17
C PRO A 229 10.05 5.43 3.64
N ASN A 230 9.20 4.90 4.52
CA ASN A 230 9.44 4.87 5.98
C ASN A 230 9.82 6.23 6.62
N GLY A 231 9.44 7.34 5.96
CA GLY A 231 9.59 8.72 6.44
C GLY A 231 8.43 9.17 7.33
N VAL A 232 8.52 10.39 7.86
CA VAL A 232 7.47 10.96 8.73
C VAL A 232 6.45 11.80 7.96
N ASP A 233 6.81 12.32 6.79
CA ASP A 233 6.00 13.26 6.02
C ASP A 233 5.59 12.68 4.65
N ASN A 234 4.64 11.74 4.68
CA ASN A 234 4.02 11.11 3.50
C ASN A 234 3.23 12.13 2.64
N GLY A 235 3.94 12.94 1.85
CA GLY A 235 3.39 13.97 0.96
C GLY A 235 3.82 15.41 1.26
N GLY A 236 4.61 15.63 2.32
CA GLY A 236 5.23 16.93 2.65
C GLY A 236 6.60 17.13 1.96
N PRO A 237 7.25 18.30 2.14
CA PRO A 237 8.64 18.47 1.70
C PRO A 237 9.56 17.52 2.47
N VAL A 238 10.39 16.75 1.75
CA VAL A 238 11.51 16.02 2.37
C VAL A 238 12.38 17.01 3.13
N GLY A 239 12.56 16.80 4.43
CA GLY A 239 13.03 17.87 5.30
C GLY A 239 13.75 17.42 6.55
N GLN A 240 13.77 18.33 7.52
CA GLN A 240 14.45 18.10 8.81
C GLN A 240 13.79 16.96 9.59
N ALA A 241 12.47 16.79 9.47
CA ALA A 241 11.74 15.75 10.18
C ALA A 241 12.16 14.34 9.72
N ASP A 242 12.35 14.13 8.41
CA ASP A 242 12.88 12.88 7.88
C ASP A 242 14.34 12.65 8.29
N TYR A 243 15.17 13.71 8.28
CA TYR A 243 16.54 13.62 8.77
C TYR A 243 16.60 13.20 10.24
N ASP A 244 15.75 13.80 11.09
CA ASP A 244 15.68 13.49 12.51
C ASP A 244 15.22 12.04 12.74
N LEU A 245 14.33 11.54 11.89
CA LEU A 245 13.89 10.14 11.89
C LEU A 245 15.05 9.19 11.56
N TRP A 246 15.74 9.43 10.45
CA TRP A 246 16.92 8.65 10.05
C TRP A 246 18.00 8.68 11.14
N ALA A 247 18.30 9.86 11.68
CA ALA A 247 19.32 10.02 12.71
C ALA A 247 18.97 9.29 14.02
N ALA A 248 17.68 9.14 14.33
CA ALA A 248 17.20 8.38 15.47
C ALA A 248 17.30 6.86 15.27
N GLY A 249 17.17 6.38 14.01
CA GLY A 249 17.25 4.97 13.64
C GLY A 249 18.66 4.48 13.26
N PHE A 250 19.59 5.38 12.93
CA PHE A 250 20.89 5.04 12.37
C PHE A 250 21.68 4.02 13.20
N GLY A 251 21.98 2.87 12.59
CA GLY A 251 22.71 1.76 13.24
C GLY A 251 21.89 0.97 14.27
N GLY A 252 20.57 1.18 14.34
CA GLY A 252 19.64 0.36 15.13
C GLY A 252 19.29 -0.96 14.42
N PRO A 253 18.78 -1.96 15.16
CA PRO A 253 18.27 -3.18 14.54
C PRO A 253 17.06 -2.87 13.65
N ALA A 254 16.92 -3.61 12.55
CA ALA A 254 15.72 -3.62 11.72
C ALA A 254 14.47 -3.79 12.61
N ALA A 255 13.38 -3.09 12.28
CA ALA A 255 12.08 -3.25 12.93
C ALA A 255 11.52 -4.65 12.63
N GLY A 256 12.02 -5.65 13.35
CA GLY A 256 11.77 -7.07 13.11
C GLY A 256 12.65 -7.95 14.00
N GLU A 257 13.83 -7.48 14.38
CA GLU A 257 14.68 -8.13 15.37
C GLU A 257 14.40 -7.57 16.77
N ALA A 258 13.23 -7.90 17.32
CA ALA A 258 13.12 -7.95 18.77
C ALA A 258 14.12 -9.00 19.24
N ALA A 259 15.29 -8.57 19.71
CA ALA A 259 16.29 -9.43 20.32
C ALA A 259 15.57 -10.27 21.39
N ALA A 260 15.36 -11.55 21.06
CA ALA A 260 14.91 -12.52 22.03
C ALA A 260 15.93 -12.46 23.16
N GLY A 261 15.52 -11.91 24.30
CA GLY A 261 16.29 -11.92 25.52
C GLY A 261 16.46 -13.37 25.96
N ALA A 262 17.38 -14.07 25.33
CA ALA A 262 17.89 -15.33 25.80
C ALA A 262 18.54 -15.01 27.15
N ALA A 263 17.79 -15.30 28.22
CA ALA A 263 18.33 -15.30 29.56
C ALA A 263 19.60 -16.15 29.53
N VAL A 264 20.76 -15.50 29.55
CA VAL A 264 22.06 -16.17 29.61
C VAL A 264 22.00 -17.02 30.87
N PRO A 265 22.02 -18.37 30.77
CA PRO A 265 22.07 -19.20 31.94
C PRO A 265 23.37 -18.85 32.67
N GLU A 266 23.25 -18.44 33.94
CA GLU A 266 24.42 -18.08 34.74
C GLU A 266 25.45 -19.21 34.65
N PRO A 267 26.74 -18.89 34.41
CA PRO A 267 27.76 -19.91 34.28
C PRO A 267 27.75 -20.77 35.56
N SER A 268 27.75 -22.08 35.38
CA SER A 268 27.68 -23.15 36.40
C SER A 268 28.87 -23.17 37.40
N THR A 269 29.55 -22.04 37.55
CA THR A 269 30.57 -21.72 38.55
C THR A 269 30.13 -22.00 39.98
N LEU A 270 28.85 -21.75 40.34
CA LEU A 270 28.32 -22.13 41.66
C LEU A 270 28.21 -23.65 41.85
N GLY A 271 27.90 -24.40 40.78
CA GLY A 271 27.86 -25.86 40.81
C GLY A 271 29.25 -26.48 40.97
N LEU A 272 30.28 -25.93 40.31
CA LEU A 272 31.67 -26.35 40.46
C LEU A 272 32.22 -26.01 41.85
N LEU A 273 31.83 -24.89 42.44
CA LEU A 273 32.23 -24.53 43.81
C LEU A 273 31.64 -25.52 44.84
N ALA A 274 30.36 -25.89 44.69
CA ALA A 274 29.71 -26.86 45.57
C ALA A 274 30.31 -28.27 45.45
N ALA A 275 30.63 -28.71 44.22
CA ALA A 275 31.29 -29.99 43.99
C ALA A 275 32.74 -30.01 44.55
N GLY A 276 33.45 -28.89 44.46
CA GLY A 276 34.79 -28.73 45.04
C GLY A 276 34.83 -28.86 46.56
N VAL A 277 33.87 -28.24 47.27
CA VAL A 277 33.80 -28.31 48.74
C VAL A 277 33.49 -29.74 49.23
N LEU A 278 32.60 -30.46 48.53
CA LEU A 278 32.27 -31.85 48.85
C LEU A 278 33.45 -32.81 48.59
N GLY A 279 34.21 -32.60 47.51
CA GLY A 279 35.40 -33.40 47.20
C GLY A 279 36.51 -33.26 48.25
N VAL A 280 36.78 -32.02 48.71
CA VAL A 280 37.80 -31.76 49.74
C VAL A 280 37.39 -32.34 51.11
N ALA A 281 36.10 -32.29 51.45
CA ALA A 281 35.60 -32.88 52.70
C ALA A 281 35.70 -34.43 52.72
N ALA A 282 35.43 -35.08 51.59
CA ALA A 282 35.55 -36.54 51.45
C ALA A 282 37.00 -37.02 51.56
N LEU A 283 37.95 -36.29 50.97
CA LEU A 283 39.37 -36.61 51.03
C LEU A 283 39.95 -36.45 52.45
N ARG A 284 39.43 -35.52 53.26
CA ARG A 284 39.84 -35.36 54.66
C ARG A 284 39.38 -36.50 55.56
N ARG A 285 38.19 -37.09 55.36
CA ARG A 285 37.72 -38.24 56.16
C ARG A 285 38.52 -39.52 55.92
N LYS A 286 39.04 -39.73 54.70
CA LYS A 286 39.78 -40.95 54.35
C LYS A 286 41.18 -41.02 54.97
N ARG A 287 41.74 -39.89 55.42
CA ARG A 287 43.05 -39.81 56.10
C ARG A 287 42.99 -39.98 57.62
N GLY A 288 41.80 -40.15 58.21
CA GLY A 288 41.59 -40.16 59.67
C GLY A 288 41.36 -41.53 60.33
N ARG A 289 41.66 -42.66 59.68
CA ARG A 289 41.57 -43.99 60.31
C ARG A 289 42.97 -44.61 60.51
N PRO A 290 43.61 -44.42 61.67
CA PRO A 290 44.56 -45.39 62.22
C PRO A 290 43.77 -46.60 62.76
N GLY A 291 44.40 -47.77 62.75
CA GLY A 291 43.82 -49.07 63.12
C GLY A 291 43.47 -49.24 64.59
#